data_AF-A0A1V5IJL3-F1
#
_entry.id   AF-A0A1V5IJL3-F1
#
_cell.length_a   1.000
_cell.length_b   1.000
_cell.length_c   1.000
_cell.angle_alpha   90.00
_cell.angle_beta   90.00
_cell.angle_gamma   90.00
#
_symmetry.space_group_name_H-M   'P 1'
#
loop_
_entity.id
_entity.type
_entity.pdbx_description
1 polymer ?
#
loop_
_entity_poly.entity_id
_entity_poly.type
_entity_poly.pdbx_seq_one_letter_code
_entity_poly.pdbx_strand_id
1 'polypeptide(L)'
;MYKQAGLWLPGHRLRMDKTDGDPDIEAEFTILRKTACACVLSENGFQDCEESLRFLESEEGKEAIIGLHVDGILDYVNPGREYGYNDLKYHFR
;
A
#
# COMPACT_ATOMS: atom_id res chain seq x y z
N MET A 1 -5.65 -2.07 2.48
CA MET A 1 -4.22 -1.70 2.46
C MET A 1 -3.37 -2.54 3.42
N TYR A 2 -3.52 -2.45 4.75
CA TYR A 2 -2.63 -3.14 5.71
C TYR A 2 -2.52 -4.66 5.56
N LYS A 3 -3.62 -5.36 5.26
CA LYS A 3 -3.59 -6.80 4.95
C LYS A 3 -2.60 -7.11 3.81
N GLN A 4 -2.70 -6.37 2.72
CA GLN A 4 -1.85 -6.55 1.54
C GLN A 4 -0.41 -6.12 1.83
N ALA A 5 -0.20 -5.11 2.68
CA ALA A 5 1.13 -4.76 3.16
C ALA A 5 1.82 -5.93 3.89
N GLY A 6 1.09 -6.66 4.74
CA GLY A 6 1.63 -7.85 5.41
C GLY A 6 1.98 -9.01 4.47
N LEU A 7 1.37 -9.07 3.28
CA LEU A 7 1.64 -10.10 2.27
C LEU A 7 2.79 -9.72 1.34
N TRP A 8 2.80 -8.47 0.88
CA TRP A 8 3.76 -7.96 -0.11
C TRP A 8 5.07 -7.44 0.51
N LEU A 9 5.08 -7.10 1.80
CA LEU A 9 6.27 -6.63 2.52
C LEU A 9 6.59 -7.55 3.72
N PRO A 10 6.84 -8.86 3.49
CA PRO A 10 7.08 -9.79 4.58
C PRO A 10 8.34 -9.40 5.36
N GLY A 11 8.21 -9.37 6.69
CA GLY A 11 9.32 -8.99 7.58
C GLY A 11 9.54 -7.48 7.74
N HIS A 12 8.87 -6.63 6.95
CA HIS A 12 8.93 -5.18 7.15
C HIS A 12 8.04 -4.76 8.34
N ARG A 13 8.52 -3.81 9.13
CA ARG A 13 7.73 -3.19 10.19
C ARG A 13 6.70 -2.24 9.59
N LEU A 14 5.43 -2.52 9.79
CA LEU A 14 4.34 -1.61 9.41
C LEU A 14 4.12 -0.54 10.50
N ARG A 15 4.00 0.73 10.10
CA ARG A 15 3.63 1.84 10.97
C ARG A 15 2.10 1.88 11.08
N MET A 16 1.58 1.74 12.30
CA MET A 16 0.15 1.74 12.62
C MET A 16 -0.09 2.58 13.86
N ASP A 17 -1.19 3.32 13.91
CA ASP A 17 -1.83 3.75 15.15
C ASP A 17 -3.05 2.82 15.35
N LYS A 18 -3.39 2.47 16.59
CA LYS A 18 -4.57 1.62 16.90
C LYS A 18 -5.42 2.21 18.02
N THR A 19 -5.22 3.49 18.31
CA THR A 19 -5.79 4.14 19.48
C THR A 19 -7.31 4.31 19.38
N ASP A 20 -7.84 4.45 18.16
CA ASP A 20 -9.26 4.65 17.84
C ASP A 20 -9.95 3.41 17.22
N GLY A 21 -9.21 2.35 16.91
CA GLY A 21 -9.75 1.02 16.65
C GLY A 21 -9.48 0.47 15.25
N ASP A 22 -8.92 1.26 14.34
CA ASP A 22 -8.36 0.81 13.06
C ASP A 22 -6.84 1.10 13.03
N PRO A 23 -6.09 0.59 12.03
CA PRO A 23 -4.62 0.64 12.05
C PRO A 23 -4.00 1.86 11.37
N ASP A 24 -4.77 2.75 10.74
CA ASP A 24 -4.26 3.91 10.03
C ASP A 24 -3.86 5.08 10.93
N ILE A 25 -3.26 6.09 10.32
CA ILE A 25 -2.75 7.26 11.03
C ILE A 25 -3.51 8.45 10.48
N GLU A 26 -4.30 9.05 11.35
CA GLU A 26 -5.13 10.20 11.01
C GLU A 26 -4.33 11.49 11.04
N ALA A 27 -4.40 12.24 9.93
CA ALA A 27 -3.73 13.53 9.79
C ALA A 27 -4.50 14.45 8.84
N GLU A 28 -4.51 15.74 9.18
CA GLU A 28 -5.34 16.76 8.55
C GLU A 28 -4.75 17.30 7.23
N PHE A 29 -4.25 16.42 6.35
CA PHE A 29 -3.64 16.83 5.09
C PHE A 29 -4.69 17.34 4.09
N THR A 30 -4.45 18.52 3.51
CA THR A 30 -5.39 19.15 2.54
C THR A 30 -5.75 18.22 1.37
N ILE A 31 -4.78 17.41 0.91
CA ILE A 31 -4.96 16.47 -0.20
C ILE A 31 -6.00 15.38 0.10
N LEU A 32 -6.22 15.03 1.38
CA LEU A 32 -7.17 13.99 1.81
C LEU A 32 -8.59 14.52 2.04
N ARG A 33 -8.78 15.84 2.16
CA ARG A 33 -10.04 16.43 2.66
C ARG A 33 -10.95 17.02 1.59
N LYS A 34 -10.39 17.48 0.47
CA LYS A 34 -11.14 18.15 -0.61
C LYS A 34 -11.43 17.19 -1.77
N THR A 35 -11.85 15.97 -1.44
CA THR A 35 -12.14 14.89 -2.39
C THR A 35 -13.62 14.49 -2.32
N ALA A 36 -14.19 14.11 -3.47
CA ALA A 36 -15.54 13.55 -3.55
C ALA A 36 -15.56 12.01 -3.43
N CYS A 37 -14.38 11.36 -3.47
CA CYS A 37 -14.23 9.92 -3.39
C CYS A 37 -13.33 9.51 -2.22
N ALA A 38 -13.38 8.22 -1.85
CA ALA A 38 -12.46 7.64 -0.87
C ALA A 38 -11.01 7.94 -1.26
N CYS A 39 -10.23 8.45 -0.31
CA CYS A 39 -8.87 8.88 -0.53
C CYS A 39 -8.00 8.45 0.65
N VAL A 40 -6.81 7.95 0.34
CA VAL A 40 -5.80 7.55 1.31
C VAL A 40 -4.45 8.05 0.81
N LEU A 41 -3.55 8.35 1.74
CA LEU A 41 -2.14 8.62 1.44
C LEU A 41 -1.33 7.47 1.99
N SER A 42 -0.56 6.81 1.13
CA SER A 42 0.39 5.78 1.54
C SER A 42 1.81 6.35 1.57
N GLU A 43 2.44 6.24 2.74
CA GLU A 43 3.88 6.45 2.88
C GLU A 43 4.57 5.10 2.63
N ASN A 44 5.21 4.93 1.47
CA ASN A 44 5.82 3.65 1.06
C ASN A 44 7.16 3.34 1.74
N GLY A 45 7.65 4.28 2.54
CA GLY A 45 8.95 4.26 3.19
C GLY A 45 9.45 5.68 3.41
N PHE A 46 10.73 5.80 3.76
CA PHE A 46 11.38 7.06 4.14
C PHE A 46 12.61 7.31 3.28
N GLN A 47 12.61 8.37 2.47
CA GLN A 47 13.74 8.66 1.56
C GLN A 47 14.98 9.19 2.29
N ASP A 48 14.85 9.61 3.54
CA ASP A 48 15.96 9.98 4.43
C ASP A 48 16.55 8.78 5.20
N CYS A 49 15.97 7.58 5.04
CA CYS A 49 16.51 6.32 5.53
C CYS A 49 17.19 5.55 4.40
N GLU A 50 18.50 5.36 4.47
CA GLU A 50 19.28 4.71 3.41
C GLU A 50 18.81 3.26 3.12
N GLU A 51 18.42 2.51 4.14
CA GLU A 51 17.86 1.16 3.99
C GLU A 51 16.50 1.19 3.25
N SER A 52 15.63 2.12 3.64
CA SER A 52 14.33 2.28 2.98
C SER A 52 14.49 2.76 1.54
N LEU A 53 15.41 3.68 1.27
CA LEU A 53 15.70 4.17 -0.07
C LEU A 53 16.23 3.05 -0.96
N ARG A 54 17.20 2.25 -0.48
CA ARG A 54 17.71 1.08 -1.21
C ARG A 54 16.58 0.11 -1.60
N PHE A 55 15.65 -0.16 -0.69
CA PHE A 55 14.51 -1.02 -0.99
C PHE A 55 13.59 -0.38 -2.03
N LEU A 56 13.20 0.89 -1.85
CA LEU A 56 12.31 1.61 -2.76
C LEU A 56 12.87 1.76 -4.19
N GLU A 57 14.20 1.81 -4.32
CA GLU A 57 14.86 1.89 -5.62
C GLU A 57 15.08 0.51 -6.28
N SER A 58 15.04 -0.58 -5.49
CA SER A 58 15.18 -1.93 -6.00
C SER A 58 13.98 -2.38 -6.84
N GLU A 59 14.20 -3.28 -7.80
CA GLU A 59 13.12 -3.84 -8.61
C GLU A 59 12.14 -4.67 -7.76
N GLU A 60 12.66 -5.41 -6.78
CA GLU A 60 11.83 -6.15 -5.83
C GLU A 60 10.94 -5.23 -4.99
N GLY A 61 11.50 -4.14 -4.45
CA GLY A 61 10.74 -3.19 -3.64
C GLY A 61 9.69 -2.43 -4.45
N LYS A 62 10.02 -2.00 -5.68
CA LYS A 62 9.03 -1.40 -6.58
C LYS A 62 7.88 -2.38 -6.88
N GLU A 63 8.21 -3.63 -7.21
CA GLU A 63 7.23 -4.68 -7.49
C GLU A 63 6.32 -4.93 -6.27
N ALA A 64 6.91 -5.05 -5.08
CA ALA A 64 6.17 -5.24 -3.83
C ALA A 64 5.23 -4.07 -3.53
N ILE A 65 5.70 -2.83 -3.70
CA ILE A 65 4.88 -1.63 -3.51
C ILE A 65 3.74 -1.60 -4.53
N ILE A 66 3.99 -1.91 -5.81
CA ILE A 66 2.91 -1.95 -6.82
C ILE A 66 1.88 -3.02 -6.46
N GLY A 67 2.32 -4.24 -6.17
CA GLY A 67 1.45 -5.35 -5.80
C GLY A 67 0.57 -5.02 -4.60
N LEU A 68 1.18 -4.47 -3.53
CA LEU A 68 0.49 -3.99 -2.34
C LEU A 68 -0.65 -3.02 -2.68
N HIS A 69 -0.38 -2.02 -3.52
CA HIS A 69 -1.38 -1.00 -3.85
C HIS A 69 -2.47 -1.56 -4.75
N VAL A 70 -2.10 -2.29 -5.80
CA VAL A 70 -3.06 -2.87 -6.74
C VAL A 70 -3.99 -3.84 -6.01
N ASP A 71 -3.44 -4.81 -5.28
CA ASP A 71 -4.25 -5.77 -4.54
C ASP A 71 -5.02 -5.10 -3.39
N GLY A 72 -4.44 -4.07 -2.76
CA GLY A 72 -5.09 -3.33 -1.68
C GLY A 72 -6.31 -2.54 -2.16
N ILE A 73 -6.22 -1.93 -3.33
CA ILE A 73 -7.32 -1.23 -3.99
C ILE A 73 -8.36 -2.23 -4.49
N LEU A 74 -7.93 -3.33 -5.12
CA LEU A 74 -8.82 -4.38 -5.60
C LEU A 74 -9.61 -5.02 -4.46
N ASP A 75 -8.98 -5.30 -3.31
CA ASP A 75 -9.66 -5.79 -2.11
C ASP A 75 -10.74 -4.80 -1.62
N TYR A 76 -10.53 -3.49 -1.77
CA TYR A 76 -11.49 -2.47 -1.38
C TYR A 76 -12.68 -2.38 -2.35
N VAL A 77 -12.41 -2.36 -3.67
CA VAL A 77 -13.47 -2.19 -4.68
C VAL A 77 -14.18 -3.49 -5.05
N ASN A 78 -13.54 -4.64 -4.87
CA ASN A 78 -14.07 -5.96 -5.15
C ASN A 78 -13.56 -7.00 -4.12
N PRO A 79 -14.12 -7.02 -2.89
CA PRO A 79 -13.64 -7.87 -1.80
C PRO A 79 -13.67 -9.38 -2.07
N GLY A 80 -14.41 -9.83 -3.09
CA GLY A 80 -14.54 -11.24 -3.49
C GLY A 80 -13.78 -11.61 -4.76
N ARG A 81 -12.83 -10.77 -5.20
CA ARG A 81 -12.05 -11.02 -6.43
C ARG A 81 -11.32 -12.36 -6.40
N GLU A 82 -11.23 -12.98 -7.57
CA GLU A 82 -10.47 -14.22 -7.81
C GLU A 82 -9.10 -13.96 -8.48
N TYR A 83 -8.81 -12.70 -8.82
CA TYR A 83 -7.60 -12.28 -9.53
C TYR A 83 -6.89 -11.17 -8.75
N GLY A 84 -5.58 -11.04 -8.93
CA GLY A 84 -4.77 -9.96 -8.37
C GLY A 84 -3.70 -9.40 -9.28
N TYR A 85 -2.78 -8.65 -8.68
CA TYR A 85 -1.77 -7.92 -9.43
C TYR A 85 -0.97 -8.82 -10.38
N ASN A 86 -0.56 -10.00 -9.91
CA ASN A 86 0.17 -10.96 -10.75
C ASN A 86 -0.64 -11.41 -11.95
N ASP A 87 -1.93 -11.75 -11.78
CA ASP A 87 -2.79 -12.15 -12.91
C ASP A 87 -2.91 -11.03 -13.95
N LEU A 88 -3.10 -9.79 -13.50
CA LEU A 88 -3.21 -8.62 -14.38
C LEU A 88 -1.88 -8.32 -15.10
N LYS A 89 -0.74 -8.49 -14.42
CA LYS A 89 0.59 -8.21 -14.97
C LYS A 89 0.92 -9.10 -16.18
N TYR A 90 0.43 -10.34 -16.19
CA TYR A 90 0.70 -11.30 -17.26
C TYR A 90 -0.42 -11.41 -18.30
N HIS A 91 -1.64 -10.92 -18.01
CA HIS A 91 -2.75 -10.95 -18.96
C HIS A 91 -2.62 -9.96 -20.13
N PHE A 92 -1.87 -8.87 -19.94
CA PHE A 92 -1.70 -7.79 -20.94
C PHE A 92 -0.28 -7.69 -21.54
N ARG A 93 0.51 -8.77 -21.45
CA ARG A 93 1.83 -8.86 -22.10
C ARG A 93 1.75 -9.61 -23.43
#